data_AF-A0A1T0CK73-F1
#
_entry.id   AF-A0A1T0CK73-F1
#
_cell.length_a   1.000
_cell.length_b   1.000
_cell.length_c   1.000
_cell.angle_alpha   90.00
_cell.angle_beta   90.00
_cell.angle_gamma   90.00
#
_symmetry.space_group_name_H-M   'P 1'
#
loop_
_entity.id
_entity.type
_entity.pdbx_description
1 polymer ?
#
loop_
_entity_poly.entity_id
_entity_poly.type
_entity_poly.pdbx_seq_one_letter_code
_entity_poly.pdbx_strand_id
1 'polypeptide(L)'
;MIDPLIEWGKWARHDYGYYSSPMYRLMKRNNPKFNTGWRGDVPQISDNDALKVDKAVCELARHSVILANVLRLRYINDLSLRAISRYYLTPLEYPQQVGMGWQDKQRKKVCHKTVAKLLQQAERIVRQKI
;
A
#
# COMPACT_ATOMS: atom_id res chain seq x y z
N MET A 1 -16.66 4.60 10.92
CA MET A 1 -16.97 4.05 9.58
C MET A 1 -15.69 3.45 9.05
N ILE A 2 -15.69 2.20 8.62
CA ILE A 2 -14.50 1.48 8.16
C ILE A 2 -14.20 1.93 6.72
N ASP A 3 -12.98 2.38 6.42
CA ASP A 3 -12.62 2.79 5.05
C ASP A 3 -12.17 1.55 4.24
N PRO A 4 -12.93 1.13 3.20
CA PRO A 4 -12.66 -0.09 2.46
C PRO A 4 -11.28 -0.11 1.80
N LEU A 5 -10.72 1.05 1.43
CA LEU A 5 -9.37 1.10 0.84
C LEU A 5 -8.26 0.85 1.87
N ILE A 6 -8.43 1.36 3.10
CA ILE A 6 -7.49 1.12 4.19
C ILE A 6 -7.52 -0.35 4.58
N GLU A 7 -8.72 -0.92 4.71
CA GLU A 7 -8.87 -2.34 5.06
C GLU A 7 -8.46 -3.29 3.95
N TRP A 8 -8.70 -2.95 2.68
CA TRP A 8 -8.14 -3.71 1.55
C TRP A 8 -6.61 -3.73 1.60
N GLY A 9 -5.98 -2.60 1.92
CA GLY A 9 -4.54 -2.51 2.11
C GLY A 9 -4.02 -3.41 3.23
N LYS A 10 -4.72 -3.45 4.37
CA LYS A 10 -4.43 -4.38 5.47
C LYS A 10 -4.64 -5.82 5.04
N TRP A 11 -5.76 -6.13 4.38
CA TRP A 11 -6.11 -7.45 3.88
C TRP A 11 -5.04 -8.00 2.93
N ALA A 12 -4.57 -7.18 1.99
CA ALA A 12 -3.52 -7.55 1.04
C ALA A 12 -2.15 -7.79 1.71
N ARG A 13 -1.85 -7.08 2.81
CA ARG A 13 -0.63 -7.30 3.62
C ARG A 13 -0.78 -8.42 4.63
N HIS A 14 -2.01 -8.79 4.97
CA HIS A 14 -2.26 -9.64 6.11
C HIS A 14 -1.71 -11.02 5.81
N ASP A 15 -0.71 -11.42 6.58
CA ASP A 15 -0.18 -12.76 6.50
C ASP A 15 -1.16 -13.70 7.22
N TYR A 16 -1.96 -14.43 6.45
CA TYR A 16 -2.87 -15.46 6.96
C TYR A 16 -2.13 -16.73 7.43
N GLY A 17 -0.79 -16.78 7.35
CA GLY A 17 0.08 -17.75 8.02
C GLY A 17 1.50 -17.76 7.43
N TYR A 18 2.59 -17.67 8.20
CA TYR A 18 3.18 -18.80 8.95
C TYR A 18 4.49 -18.34 9.65
N TYR A 19 4.45 -18.02 10.96
CA TYR A 19 5.64 -18.18 11.81
C TYR A 19 5.45 -19.46 12.64
N SER A 20 5.81 -20.62 12.09
CA SER A 20 5.64 -21.91 12.79
C SER A 20 6.88 -22.37 13.55
N SER A 21 7.64 -21.44 14.15
CA SER A 21 8.74 -21.87 15.03
C SER A 21 8.17 -22.71 16.18
N PRO A 22 8.88 -23.75 16.64
CA PRO A 22 8.44 -24.54 17.80
C PRO A 22 8.11 -23.65 19.02
N MET A 23 8.84 -22.54 19.19
CA MET A 23 8.59 -21.53 20.22
C MET A 23 7.27 -20.78 20.02
N TYR A 24 6.96 -20.35 18.79
CA TYR A 24 5.67 -19.72 18.48
C TYR A 24 4.48 -20.65 18.81
N ARG A 25 4.60 -21.94 18.46
CA ARG A 25 3.58 -22.95 18.77
C ARG A 25 3.40 -23.18 20.26
N LEU A 26 4.50 -23.23 21.02
CA LEU A 26 4.48 -23.34 22.49
C LEU A 26 3.79 -22.12 23.13
N MET A 27 4.16 -20.91 22.70
CA MET A 27 3.58 -19.66 23.20
C MET A 27 2.09 -19.52 22.86
N LYS A 28 1.65 -19.93 21.66
CA LYS A 28 0.25 -19.90 21.24
C LYS A 28 -0.61 -20.95 21.97
N ARG A 29 -0.06 -22.14 22.23
CA ARG A 29 -0.74 -23.19 23.01
C ARG A 29 -1.00 -22.77 24.46
N ASN A 30 -0.05 -22.05 25.06
CA ASN A 30 -0.15 -21.59 26.45
C ASN A 30 -0.81 -20.21 26.59
N ASN A 31 -0.87 -19.42 25.51
CA ASN A 31 -1.55 -18.14 25.45
C ASN A 31 -2.28 -18.00 24.10
N PRO A 32 -3.58 -18.30 24.03
CA PRO A 32 -4.37 -18.25 22.80
C PRO A 32 -4.40 -16.87 22.13
N LYS A 33 -4.06 -15.80 22.87
CA LYS A 33 -4.00 -14.42 22.37
C LYS A 33 -2.60 -14.01 21.87
N PHE A 34 -1.65 -14.95 21.82
CA PHE A 34 -0.31 -14.72 21.28
C PHE A 34 -0.38 -14.67 19.74
N ASN A 35 -0.17 -13.48 19.19
CA ASN A 35 -0.20 -13.22 17.75
C ASN A 35 1.07 -12.45 17.37
N THR A 36 1.75 -12.86 16.30
CA THR A 36 2.99 -12.23 15.79
C THR A 36 2.72 -11.19 14.72
N GLY A 37 1.49 -11.05 14.25
CA GLY A 37 1.04 -9.85 13.54
C GLY A 37 0.77 -8.73 14.55
N TRP A 38 1.21 -7.50 14.25
CA TRP A 38 0.86 -6.33 15.04
C TRP A 38 -0.67 -6.29 15.18
N ARG A 39 -1.19 -6.33 16.42
CA ARG A 39 -2.62 -6.50 16.72
C ARG A 39 -3.57 -5.47 16.09
N GLY A 40 -3.06 -4.44 15.41
CA GLY A 40 -3.81 -3.39 14.70
C GLY A 40 -3.98 -3.59 13.19
N ASP A 41 -3.33 -4.58 12.60
CA ASP A 41 -3.34 -4.86 11.14
C ASP A 41 -4.21 -6.06 10.75
N VAL A 42 -5.12 -6.49 11.64
CA VAL A 42 -6.14 -7.47 11.26
C VAL A 42 -7.18 -6.75 10.39
N PRO A 43 -7.37 -7.18 9.14
CA PRO A 43 -8.36 -6.58 8.26
C PRO A 43 -9.77 -6.80 8.80
N GLN A 44 -10.59 -5.75 8.77
CA GLN A 44 -12.01 -5.77 9.14
C GLN A 44 -12.93 -5.75 7.90
N ILE A 45 -12.43 -6.24 6.78
CA ILE A 45 -13.16 -6.35 5.51
C ILE A 45 -13.36 -7.83 5.17
N SER A 46 -14.48 -8.16 4.51
CA SER A 46 -14.71 -9.51 3.98
C SER A 46 -13.84 -9.76 2.75
N ASP A 47 -13.45 -11.01 2.50
CA ASP A 47 -12.68 -11.37 1.31
C ASP A 47 -13.40 -10.95 0.02
N ASN A 48 -14.73 -11.11 -0.03
CA ASN A 48 -15.53 -10.69 -1.19
C ASN A 48 -15.44 -9.19 -1.44
N ASP A 49 -15.51 -8.36 -0.40
CA ASP A 49 -15.42 -6.91 -0.54
C ASP A 49 -14.00 -6.45 -0.85
N ALA A 50 -12.99 -7.11 -0.28
CA ALA A 50 -11.60 -6.89 -0.62
C ALA A 50 -11.32 -7.23 -2.10
N LEU A 51 -11.88 -8.33 -2.62
CA LEU A 51 -11.76 -8.71 -4.04
C LEU A 51 -12.48 -7.73 -4.97
N LYS A 52 -13.61 -7.13 -4.56
CA LYS A 52 -14.25 -6.05 -5.34
C LYS A 52 -13.32 -4.84 -5.46
N VAL A 53 -12.69 -4.43 -4.35
CA VAL A 53 -11.72 -3.34 -4.34
C VAL A 53 -10.54 -3.68 -5.25
N ASP A 54 -10.00 -4.89 -5.12
CA ASP A 54 -8.86 -5.35 -5.93
C ASP A 54 -9.18 -5.38 -7.43
N LYS A 55 -10.37 -5.85 -7.80
CA LYS A 55 -10.87 -5.80 -9.17
C LYS A 55 -10.95 -4.36 -9.69
N ALA A 56 -11.50 -3.43 -8.92
CA ALA A 56 -11.58 -2.02 -9.31
C ALA A 56 -10.19 -1.39 -9.49
N VAL A 57 -9.23 -1.72 -8.63
CA VAL A 57 -7.82 -1.29 -8.76
C VAL A 57 -7.15 -1.91 -9.99
N CYS A 58 -7.42 -3.18 -10.29
CA CYS A 58 -6.91 -3.85 -11.49
C CYS A 58 -7.48 -3.23 -12.77
N GLU A 59 -8.76 -2.88 -12.79
CA GLU A 59 -9.35 -2.13 -13.91
C GLU A 59 -8.72 -0.73 -14.05
N LEU A 60 -8.49 -0.02 -12.94
CA LEU A 60 -7.78 1.26 -12.97
C LEU A 60 -6.38 1.11 -13.58
N ALA A 61 -5.66 0.02 -13.28
CA ALA A 61 -4.33 -0.23 -13.82
C ALA A 61 -4.32 -0.39 -15.35
N ARG A 62 -5.42 -0.85 -15.95
CA ARG A 62 -5.57 -0.95 -17.42
C ARG A 62 -5.63 0.42 -18.09
N HIS A 63 -6.14 1.44 -17.38
CA HIS A 63 -6.26 2.80 -17.90
C HIS A 63 -5.08 3.70 -17.48
N SER A 64 -4.61 3.54 -16.23
CA SER A 64 -3.49 4.30 -15.69
C SER A 64 -2.72 3.47 -14.66
N VAL A 65 -1.59 2.94 -15.10
CA VAL A 65 -0.65 2.20 -14.26
C VAL A 65 -0.13 3.07 -13.11
N ILE A 66 0.10 4.36 -13.36
CA ILE A 66 0.61 5.30 -12.35
C ILE A 66 -0.39 5.46 -11.20
N LEU A 67 -1.66 5.69 -11.50
CA LEU A 67 -2.69 5.87 -10.47
C LEU A 67 -2.89 4.59 -9.64
N ALA A 68 -2.93 3.43 -10.30
CA ALA A 68 -3.03 2.15 -9.61
C ALA A 68 -1.81 1.87 -8.70
N ASN A 69 -0.60 2.17 -9.18
CA ASN A 69 0.61 1.98 -8.38
C ASN A 69 0.69 2.95 -7.20
N VAL A 70 0.24 4.20 -7.34
CA VAL A 70 0.16 5.13 -6.20
C VAL A 70 -0.80 4.59 -5.12
N LEU A 71 -1.95 4.01 -5.50
CA LEU A 71 -2.85 3.35 -4.54
C LEU A 71 -2.19 2.16 -3.85
N ARG A 72 -1.57 1.25 -4.61
CA ARG A 72 -0.90 0.07 -4.06
C ARG A 72 0.23 0.47 -3.12
N LEU A 73 1.08 1.41 -3.52
CA LEU A 73 2.18 1.90 -2.69
C LEU A 73 1.68 2.58 -1.41
N ARG A 74 0.56 3.32 -1.49
CA ARG A 74 -0.01 3.98 -0.31
C ARG A 74 -0.67 3.00 0.64
N TYR A 75 -1.49 2.09 0.14
CA TYR A 75 -2.39 1.28 0.94
C TYR A 75 -1.90 -0.14 1.17
N ILE A 76 -1.18 -0.77 0.23
CA ILE A 76 -0.57 -2.10 0.41
C ILE A 76 0.82 -1.96 1.00
N ASN A 77 1.71 -1.11 0.47
CA ASN A 77 3.07 -0.97 1.00
C ASN A 77 3.20 0.01 2.17
N ASP A 78 2.09 0.64 2.57
CA ASP A 78 1.99 1.68 3.61
C ASP A 78 3.06 2.79 3.50
N LEU A 79 3.41 3.16 2.26
CA LEU A 79 4.39 4.22 2.03
C LEU A 79 3.76 5.60 2.27
N SER A 80 4.51 6.46 2.94
CA SER A 80 4.15 7.88 3.05
C SER A 80 4.14 8.56 1.68
N LEU A 81 3.34 9.62 1.51
CA LEU A 81 3.32 10.41 0.28
C LEU A 81 4.71 10.93 -0.12
N ARG A 82 5.57 11.25 0.87
CA ARG A 82 6.95 11.66 0.63
C ARG A 82 7.80 10.52 0.08
N ALA A 83 7.64 9.31 0.62
CA ALA A 83 8.33 8.12 0.13
C ALA A 83 7.89 7.77 -1.29
N ILE A 84 6.59 7.79 -1.59
CA ILE A 84 6.08 7.56 -2.95
C ILE A 84 6.63 8.62 -3.92
N SER A 85 6.65 9.89 -3.52
CA SER A 85 7.21 10.96 -4.34
C SER A 85 8.69 10.72 -4.66
N ARG A 86 9.45 10.31 -3.64
CA ARG A 86 10.90 10.13 -3.69
C ARG A 86 11.31 8.88 -4.49
N TYR A 87 10.67 7.75 -4.24
CA TYR A 87 11.10 6.45 -4.75
C TYR A 87 10.32 6.00 -5.98
N TYR A 88 9.12 6.54 -6.22
CA TYR A 88 8.30 6.17 -7.37
C TYR A 88 8.20 7.30 -8.39
N LEU A 89 7.68 8.48 -8.03
CA LEU A 89 7.44 9.56 -9.01
C LEU A 89 8.72 10.25 -9.49
N THR A 90 9.68 10.49 -8.61
CA THR A 90 10.92 11.21 -8.98
C THR A 90 11.74 10.46 -10.03
N PRO A 91 11.95 9.13 -9.93
CA PRO A 91 12.57 8.36 -11.00
C PRO A 91 11.81 8.37 -12.33
N LEU A 92 10.47 8.41 -12.29
CA LEU A 92 9.64 8.42 -13.49
C LEU A 92 9.71 9.77 -14.23
N GLU A 93 9.66 10.88 -13.49
CA GLU A 93 9.75 12.23 -14.04
C GLU A 93 11.18 12.57 -14.49
N TYR A 94 12.18 12.11 -13.71
CA TYR A 94 13.60 12.42 -13.92
C TYR A 94 14.44 11.13 -14.04
N PRO A 95 14.27 10.34 -15.11
CA PRO A 95 14.96 9.05 -15.27
C PRO A 95 16.48 9.19 -15.34
N GLN A 96 16.98 10.33 -15.82
CA GLN A 96 18.42 10.61 -15.88
C GLN A 96 19.07 10.78 -14.49
N GLN A 97 18.27 10.96 -13.43
CA GLN A 97 18.75 11.18 -12.06
C GLN A 97 18.76 9.90 -11.21
N VAL A 98 18.41 8.73 -11.77
CA VAL A 98 18.28 7.47 -11.02
C VAL A 98 19.61 7.03 -10.39
N GLY A 99 20.75 7.31 -11.05
CA GLY A 99 22.09 7.04 -10.52
C GLY A 99 22.69 8.15 -9.64
N MET A 100 22.00 9.29 -9.48
CA MET A 100 22.53 10.39 -8.67
C MET A 100 22.46 10.07 -7.18
N GLY A 101 23.48 10.51 -6.43
CA GLY A 101 23.49 10.43 -4.97
C GLY A 101 22.32 11.19 -4.33
N TRP A 102 21.94 10.82 -3.10
CA TRP A 102 20.87 11.53 -2.39
C TRP A 102 21.24 12.93 -1.92
N GLN A 103 22.55 13.19 -1.79
CA GLN A 103 23.13 14.48 -1.37
C GLN A 103 23.41 15.42 -2.55
N ASP A 104 23.16 14.97 -3.78
CA ASP A 104 23.40 15.79 -4.97
C ASP A 104 22.44 16.99 -4.99
N LYS A 105 23.00 18.20 -4.99
CA LYS A 105 22.26 19.47 -4.94
C LYS A 105 21.41 19.69 -6.20
N GLN A 106 21.79 19.07 -7.32
CA GLN A 106 21.07 19.19 -8.59
C GLN A 106 19.94 18.18 -8.73
N ARG A 107 19.79 17.27 -7.76
CA ARG A 107 18.74 16.25 -7.79
C ARG A 107 17.38 16.90 -7.61
N LYS A 108 16.58 16.84 -8.67
CA LYS A 108 15.19 17.28 -8.66
C LYS A 108 14.35 16.24 -7.93
N LYS A 109 13.25 16.71 -7.33
CA LYS A 109 12.32 15.86 -6.59
C LYS A 109 10.92 16.27 -6.97
N VAL A 110 10.08 15.28 -7.27
CA VAL A 110 8.65 15.52 -7.41
C VAL A 110 8.12 15.94 -6.03
N CYS A 111 7.23 16.94 -6.03
CA CYS A 111 6.59 17.39 -4.80
C CYS A 111 5.60 16.34 -4.30
N HIS A 112 5.62 16.02 -3.01
CA HIS A 112 4.69 15.07 -2.39
C HIS A 112 3.21 15.49 -2.53
N LYS A 113 2.93 16.78 -2.76
CA LYS A 113 1.58 17.28 -3.08
C LYS A 113 1.06 16.73 -4.42
N THR A 114 1.93 16.44 -5.37
CA THR A 114 1.56 15.79 -6.63
C THR A 114 1.07 14.36 -6.36
N VAL A 115 1.75 13.62 -5.49
CA VAL A 115 1.27 12.30 -5.04
C VAL A 115 -0.10 12.40 -4.40
N ALA A 116 -0.34 13.40 -3.54
CA ALA A 116 -1.63 13.59 -2.88
C ALA A 116 -2.77 13.79 -3.90
N LYS A 117 -2.54 14.59 -4.94
CA LYS A 117 -3.52 14.79 -6.03
C LYS A 117 -3.79 13.51 -6.83
N LEU A 118 -2.73 12.78 -7.18
CA LEU A 118 -2.86 11.50 -7.89
C LEU A 118 -3.61 10.47 -7.05
N LEU A 119 -3.30 10.39 -5.76
CA LEU A 119 -3.97 9.51 -4.82
C LEU A 119 -5.46 9.86 -4.72
N GLN A 120 -5.79 11.14 -4.51
CA GLN A 120 -7.19 11.61 -4.45
C GLN A 120 -7.97 11.27 -5.74
N GLN A 121 -7.34 11.44 -6.90
CA GLN A 121 -7.95 11.08 -8.18
C GLN A 121 -8.17 9.56 -8.28
N ALA A 122 -7.18 8.75 -7.90
CA ALA A 122 -7.27 7.30 -7.93
C ALA A 122 -8.34 6.78 -6.97
N GLU A 123 -8.39 7.29 -5.74
CA GLU A 123 -9.43 6.99 -4.75
C GLU A 123 -10.82 7.31 -5.30
N ARG A 124 -11.00 8.49 -5.92
CA ARG A 124 -12.29 8.88 -6.50
C ARG A 124 -12.77 7.89 -7.56
N ILE A 125 -11.87 7.46 -8.45
CA ILE A 125 -12.22 6.51 -9.53
C ILE A 125 -12.58 5.14 -8.95
N VAL A 126 -11.82 4.66 -7.97
CA VAL A 126 -12.03 3.34 -7.37
C VAL A 126 -13.31 3.33 -6.52
N ARG A 127 -13.58 4.38 -5.75
CA ARG A 127 -14.81 4.53 -4.94
C ARG A 127 -16.09 4.65 -5.78
N GLN A 128 -16.00 4.98 -7.07
CA GLN A 128 -17.17 4.94 -7.96
C GLN A 128 -17.55 3.52 -8.42
N LYS A 129 -16.66 2.54 -8.20
CA LYS A 129 -16.81 1.17 -8.70
C LYS A 129 -17.07 0.14 -7.59
N ILE A 130 -17.00 0.54 -6.33
CA ILE A 130 -17.18 -0.29 -5.13
C ILE A 130 -18.39 0.25 -4.39
#